data_AF-A0A7G2CBF6-F1
#
_entry.id   AF-A0A7G2CBF6-F1
#
_cell.length_a   1.000
_cell.length_b   1.000
_cell.length_c   1.000
_cell.angle_alpha   90.00
_cell.angle_beta   90.00
_cell.angle_gamma   90.00
#
_symmetry.space_group_name_H-M   'P 1'
#
loop_
_entity.id
_entity.type
_entity.pdbx_description
1 polymer ?
#
loop_
_entity_poly.entity_id
_entity_poly.type
_entity_poly.pdbx_seq_one_letter_code
_entity_poly.pdbx_strand_id
1 'polypeptide(L)'
;MRKEVFLFSTLLLTAFIFLSANEEGYLSSVHRVELDLLKLRYGKGKTLSHAETRLLYNSLLSNIRNETSGAIQLPMNERAAACARLRYVARRYARSRDKDTPFLTDAALQLRDAYVHGLRYAPYSFISDARESWSTKRLVFKRSSLTMQQVLYCFLPTLTGGECPSYTFMRVVRGKSDEDVLKSCAISNSKYNNL
;
A
#
# COMPACT_ATOMS: atom_id res chain seq x y z
N MET A 1 -15.24 -4.41 -36.54
CA MET A 1 -13.91 -4.29 -35.87
C MET A 1 -13.89 -3.41 -34.62
N ARG A 2 -14.35 -2.13 -34.60
CA ARG A 2 -14.27 -1.29 -33.38
C ARG A 2 -15.09 -1.77 -32.17
N LYS A 3 -16.26 -2.39 -32.37
CA LYS A 3 -17.12 -2.86 -31.27
C LYS A 3 -16.58 -4.10 -30.56
N GLU A 4 -15.90 -4.99 -31.28
CA GLU A 4 -15.35 -6.22 -30.71
C GLU A 4 -14.11 -5.97 -29.88
N VAL A 5 -13.26 -5.02 -30.28
CA VAL A 5 -12.09 -4.60 -29.48
C VAL A 5 -12.52 -3.96 -28.16
N PHE A 6 -13.64 -3.22 -28.16
CA PHE A 6 -14.17 -2.58 -26.95
C PHE A 6 -14.79 -3.61 -25.99
N LEU A 7 -15.55 -4.58 -26.52
CA LEU A 7 -16.07 -5.70 -25.74
C LEU A 7 -14.93 -6.53 -25.14
N PHE A 8 -13.92 -6.90 -25.93
CA PHE A 8 -12.77 -7.67 -25.45
C PHE A 8 -11.96 -6.91 -24.39
N SER A 9 -11.76 -5.59 -24.54
CA SER A 9 -11.03 -4.80 -23.55
C SER A 9 -11.80 -4.66 -22.24
N THR A 10 -13.12 -4.44 -22.30
CA THR A 10 -13.97 -4.40 -21.10
C THR A 10 -14.03 -5.75 -20.40
N LEU A 11 -14.07 -6.85 -21.15
CA LEU A 11 -14.14 -8.21 -20.62
C LEU A 11 -12.81 -8.66 -19.99
N LEU A 12 -11.67 -8.23 -20.55
CA LEU A 12 -10.36 -8.40 -19.93
C LEU A 12 -10.22 -7.56 -18.65
N LEU A 13 -10.73 -6.32 -18.67
CA LEU A 13 -10.70 -5.45 -17.49
C LEU A 13 -11.56 -6.04 -16.34
N THR A 14 -12.77 -6.53 -16.65
CA THR A 14 -13.67 -7.13 -15.66
C THR A 14 -13.18 -8.50 -15.19
N ALA A 15 -12.66 -9.34 -16.08
CA ALA A 15 -12.04 -10.61 -15.70
C ALA A 15 -10.82 -10.40 -14.81
N PHE A 16 -9.98 -9.39 -15.09
CA PHE A 16 -8.85 -9.05 -14.24
C PHE A 16 -9.30 -8.58 -12.85
N ILE A 17 -10.35 -7.75 -12.76
CA ILE A 17 -10.94 -7.33 -11.49
C ILE A 17 -11.52 -8.53 -10.70
N PHE A 18 -12.19 -9.46 -11.38
CA PHE A 18 -12.77 -10.65 -10.74
C PHE A 18 -11.70 -11.65 -10.27
N LEU A 19 -10.62 -11.84 -11.03
CA LEU A 19 -9.50 -12.70 -10.63
C LEU A 19 -8.70 -12.12 -9.47
N SER A 20 -8.62 -10.79 -9.31
CA SER A 20 -8.01 -10.16 -8.14
C SER A 20 -8.86 -10.27 -6.86
N ALA A 21 -10.19 -10.39 -6.97
CA ALA A 21 -11.09 -10.35 -5.83
C ALA A 21 -11.09 -11.61 -4.94
N ASN A 22 -10.66 -12.77 -5.45
CA ASN A 22 -10.88 -14.04 -4.76
C ASN A 22 -9.88 -14.34 -3.62
N GLU A 23 -8.76 -13.61 -3.53
CA GLU A 23 -7.85 -13.66 -2.37
C GLU A 23 -8.09 -12.51 -1.35
N GLU A 24 -9.01 -11.58 -1.63
CA GLU A 24 -9.16 -10.33 -0.86
C GLU A 24 -10.01 -10.46 0.42
N GLY A 25 -10.81 -11.51 0.56
CA GLY A 25 -11.77 -11.67 1.67
C GLY A 25 -11.13 -11.80 3.05
N TYR A 26 -10.01 -12.52 3.16
CA TYR A 26 -9.29 -12.71 4.42
C TYR A 26 -8.40 -11.50 4.76
N LEU A 27 -7.74 -10.90 3.77
CA LEU A 27 -6.88 -9.73 3.99
C LEU A 27 -7.69 -8.50 4.42
N SER A 28 -8.91 -8.35 3.88
CA SER A 28 -9.87 -7.29 4.20
C SER A 28 -10.43 -7.39 5.62
N SER A 29 -10.66 -8.61 6.15
CA SER A 29 -11.18 -8.80 7.50
C SER A 29 -10.13 -8.45 8.57
N VAL A 30 -8.89 -8.91 8.41
CA VAL A 30 -7.78 -8.56 9.32
C VAL A 30 -7.51 -7.05 9.27
N HIS A 31 -7.68 -6.40 8.11
CA HIS A 31 -7.54 -4.95 7.95
C HIS A 31 -8.52 -4.15 8.81
N ARG A 32 -9.77 -4.63 8.88
CA ARG A 32 -10.81 -3.99 9.69
C ARG A 32 -10.51 -4.14 11.19
N VAL A 33 -10.04 -5.31 11.62
CA VAL A 33 -9.71 -5.57 13.03
C VAL A 33 -8.62 -4.63 13.53
N GLU A 34 -7.50 -4.49 12.83
CA GLU A 34 -6.39 -3.61 13.24
C GLU A 34 -6.81 -2.13 13.27
N LEU A 35 -7.59 -1.70 12.27
CA LEU A 35 -8.11 -0.34 12.21
C LEU A 35 -9.10 -0.07 13.36
N ASP A 36 -9.94 -1.04 13.71
CA ASP A 36 -10.91 -0.91 14.78
C ASP A 36 -10.24 -0.90 16.16
N LEU A 37 -9.14 -1.63 16.36
CA LEU A 37 -8.30 -1.52 17.56
C LEU A 37 -7.72 -0.12 17.73
N LEU A 38 -7.21 0.50 16.65
CA LEU A 38 -6.73 1.88 16.70
C LEU A 38 -7.87 2.86 17.01
N LYS A 39 -9.05 2.66 16.43
CA LYS A 39 -10.23 3.48 16.72
C LYS A 39 -10.69 3.35 18.17
N LEU A 40 -10.57 2.17 18.77
CA LEU A 40 -10.90 1.96 20.19
C LEU A 40 -9.88 2.67 21.09
N ARG A 41 -8.59 2.61 20.76
CA ARG A 41 -7.52 3.20 21.58
C ARG A 41 -7.41 4.73 21.44
N TYR A 42 -7.59 5.27 20.24
CA TYR A 42 -7.29 6.67 19.91
C TYR A 42 -8.54 7.47 19.45
N GLY A 43 -9.71 6.84 19.44
CA GLY A 43 -10.99 7.44 19.09
C GLY A 43 -11.35 7.35 17.60
N LYS A 44 -12.57 7.79 17.28
CA LYS A 44 -13.16 7.80 15.93
C LYS A 44 -13.51 9.24 15.50
N GLY A 45 -13.62 9.47 14.20
CA GLY A 45 -14.06 10.73 13.59
C GLY A 45 -12.94 11.64 13.10
N LYS A 46 -13.27 12.70 12.37
CA LYS A 46 -12.31 13.70 11.89
C LYS A 46 -12.24 14.86 12.88
N THR A 47 -11.42 14.74 13.92
CA THR A 47 -11.39 15.70 15.04
C THR A 47 -10.05 16.40 15.23
N LEU A 48 -8.98 15.88 14.63
CA LEU A 48 -7.62 16.38 14.82
C LEU A 48 -7.27 17.38 13.72
N SER A 49 -6.56 18.44 14.08
CA SER A 49 -5.90 19.30 13.12
C SER A 49 -4.79 18.56 12.36
N HIS A 50 -4.28 19.17 11.30
CA HIS A 50 -3.18 18.57 10.53
C HIS A 50 -1.92 18.32 11.40
N ALA A 51 -1.58 19.25 12.30
CA ALA A 51 -0.45 19.11 13.23
C ALA A 51 -0.67 17.98 14.25
N GLU A 52 -1.84 17.90 14.86
CA GLU A 52 -2.19 16.83 15.79
C GLU A 52 -2.22 15.46 15.11
N THR A 53 -2.70 15.41 13.86
CA THR A 53 -2.67 14.19 13.04
C THR A 53 -1.24 13.71 12.79
N ARG A 54 -0.30 14.63 12.57
CA ARG A 54 1.13 14.30 12.41
C ARG A 54 1.72 13.74 13.70
N LEU A 55 1.43 14.36 14.85
CA LEU A 55 1.87 13.88 16.16
C LEU A 55 1.32 12.47 16.43
N LEU A 56 0.04 12.24 16.15
CA LEU A 56 -0.58 10.91 16.24
C LEU A 56 0.14 9.91 15.34
N TYR A 57 0.40 10.25 14.08
CA TYR A 57 1.09 9.36 13.15
C TYR A 57 2.51 9.00 13.64
N ASN A 58 3.27 9.97 14.13
CA ASN A 58 4.61 9.74 14.68
C ASN A 58 4.57 8.87 15.94
N SER A 59 3.59 9.06 16.82
CA SER A 59 3.36 8.20 17.98
C SER A 59 3.07 6.74 17.56
N LEU A 60 2.21 6.55 16.55
CA LEU A 60 1.94 5.23 15.99
C LEU A 60 3.19 4.57 15.39
N LEU A 61 4.03 5.33 14.66
CA LEU A 61 5.30 4.82 14.14
C LEU A 61 6.26 4.39 15.24
N SER A 62 6.32 5.13 16.35
CA SER A 62 7.11 4.76 17.52
C SER A 62 6.63 3.45 18.15
N ASN A 63 5.32 3.26 18.26
CA ASN A 63 4.74 2.02 18.78
C ASN A 63 5.06 0.83 17.86
N ILE A 64 4.91 1.00 16.55
CA ILE A 64 5.27 -0.02 15.55
C ILE A 64 6.75 -0.41 15.70
N ARG A 65 7.65 0.56 15.91
CA ARG A 65 9.07 0.27 16.15
C ARG A 65 9.27 -0.64 17.36
N ASN A 66 8.58 -0.36 18.45
CA ASN A 66 8.71 -1.12 19.69
C ASN A 66 8.14 -2.54 19.53
N GLU A 67 6.98 -2.68 18.89
CA GLU A 67 6.35 -3.98 18.63
C GLU A 67 7.20 -4.84 17.67
N THR A 68 7.70 -4.26 16.59
CA THR A 68 8.49 -5.00 15.58
C THR A 68 9.92 -5.31 16.03
N SER A 69 10.50 -4.50 16.92
CA SER A 69 11.80 -4.80 17.54
C SER A 69 11.69 -5.87 18.64
N GLY A 70 10.60 -5.90 19.41
CA GLY A 70 10.32 -6.91 20.43
C GLY A 70 9.91 -8.28 19.88
N ALA A 71 9.41 -8.35 18.65
CA ALA A 71 9.00 -9.59 17.98
C ALA A 71 10.20 -10.44 17.48
N ILE A 72 11.17 -10.73 18.35
CA ILE A 72 12.42 -11.46 18.01
C ILE A 72 12.15 -12.88 17.50
N GLN A 73 11.02 -13.47 17.89
CA GLN A 73 10.66 -14.87 17.57
C GLN A 73 10.15 -15.08 16.13
N LEU A 74 9.74 -14.02 15.43
CA LEU A 74 9.20 -14.16 14.08
C LEU A 74 10.32 -14.15 13.02
N PRO A 75 10.19 -14.94 11.93
CA PRO A 75 11.03 -14.82 10.75
C PRO A 75 11.10 -13.39 10.20
N MET A 76 12.25 -13.01 9.65
CA MET A 76 12.50 -11.62 9.25
C MET A 76 11.56 -11.11 8.15
N ASN A 77 11.19 -11.98 7.20
CA ASN A 77 10.21 -11.71 6.16
C ASN A 77 8.81 -11.45 6.77
N GLU A 78 8.41 -12.21 7.77
CA GLU A 78 7.12 -12.02 8.45
C GLU A 78 7.10 -10.73 9.25
N ARG A 79 8.19 -10.40 9.95
CA ARG A 79 8.35 -9.11 10.64
C ARG A 79 8.31 -7.94 9.67
N ALA A 80 8.97 -8.06 8.51
CA ALA A 80 8.98 -7.04 7.48
C ALA A 80 7.59 -6.84 6.85
N ALA A 81 6.86 -7.93 6.60
CA ALA A 81 5.49 -7.89 6.10
C ALA A 81 4.53 -7.26 7.13
N ALA A 82 4.58 -7.71 8.38
CA ALA A 82 3.78 -7.14 9.47
C ALA A 82 4.08 -5.65 9.68
N CYS A 83 5.35 -5.26 9.62
CA CYS A 83 5.76 -3.86 9.64
C CYS A 83 5.11 -3.03 8.52
N ALA A 84 5.21 -3.50 7.28
CA ALA A 84 4.66 -2.79 6.11
C ALA A 84 3.15 -2.56 6.27
N ARG A 85 2.47 -3.60 6.75
CA ARG A 85 1.05 -3.63 7.06
C ARG A 85 0.67 -2.62 8.15
N LEU A 86 1.30 -2.72 9.33
CA LEU A 86 1.04 -1.82 10.45
C LEU A 86 1.26 -0.35 10.06
N ARG A 87 2.29 -0.06 9.26
CA ARG A 87 2.56 1.29 8.77
C ARG A 87 1.48 1.80 7.83
N TYR A 88 0.92 0.94 6.98
CA TYR A 88 -0.20 1.28 6.12
C TYR A 88 -1.46 1.58 6.95
N VAL A 89 -1.80 0.70 7.91
CA VAL A 89 -2.93 0.89 8.83
C VAL A 89 -2.79 2.19 9.62
N ALA A 90 -1.62 2.45 10.20
CA ALA A 90 -1.35 3.68 10.94
C ALA A 90 -1.54 4.94 10.09
N ARG A 91 -1.08 4.91 8.82
CA ARG A 91 -1.27 6.04 7.90
C ARG A 91 -2.75 6.26 7.58
N ARG A 92 -3.48 5.20 7.28
CA ARG A 92 -4.92 5.25 6.97
C ARG A 92 -5.71 5.77 8.17
N TYR A 93 -5.39 5.26 9.36
CA TYR A 93 -6.00 5.72 10.60
C TYR A 93 -5.72 7.20 10.85
N ALA A 94 -4.46 7.65 10.78
CA ALA A 94 -4.12 9.07 10.97
C ALA A 94 -4.89 9.97 10.00
N ARG A 95 -4.92 9.64 8.69
CA ARG A 95 -5.71 10.39 7.70
C ARG A 95 -7.21 10.44 8.00
N SER A 96 -7.77 9.39 8.60
CA SER A 96 -9.18 9.37 8.99
C SER A 96 -9.50 10.31 10.16
N ARG A 97 -8.48 10.75 10.91
CA ARG A 97 -8.62 11.66 12.05
C ARG A 97 -8.47 13.13 11.66
N ASP A 98 -7.88 13.41 10.50
CA ASP A 98 -7.61 14.76 10.01
C ASP A 98 -8.89 15.49 9.59
N LYS A 99 -9.24 16.55 10.33
CA LYS A 99 -10.40 17.41 10.07
C LYS A 99 -10.13 18.47 9.00
N ASP A 100 -8.85 18.81 8.80
CA ASP A 100 -8.41 19.89 7.92
C ASP A 100 -8.13 19.37 6.50
N THR A 101 -8.37 18.08 6.23
CA THR A 101 -8.21 17.48 4.90
C THR A 101 -9.56 17.41 4.15
N PRO A 102 -9.82 18.34 3.21
CA PRO A 102 -10.96 18.26 2.31
C PRO A 102 -10.93 17.00 1.44
N PHE A 103 -12.09 16.60 0.93
CA PHE A 103 -12.21 15.44 0.04
C PHE A 103 -11.26 15.50 -1.17
N LEU A 104 -11.11 16.68 -1.79
CA LEU A 104 -10.18 16.89 -2.91
C LEU A 104 -8.72 16.69 -2.52
N THR A 105 -8.36 17.01 -1.27
CA THR A 105 -7.00 16.80 -0.75
C THR A 105 -6.75 15.31 -0.48
N ASP A 106 -7.75 14.55 -0.05
CA ASP A 106 -7.62 13.10 0.12
C ASP A 106 -7.43 12.40 -1.24
N ALA A 107 -8.17 12.79 -2.28
CA ALA A 107 -7.96 12.29 -3.64
C ALA A 107 -6.55 12.63 -4.16
N ALA A 108 -6.06 13.86 -3.92
CA ALA A 108 -4.70 14.25 -4.28
C ALA A 108 -3.64 13.43 -3.52
N LEU A 109 -3.86 13.12 -2.23
CA LEU A 109 -2.98 12.26 -1.45
C LEU A 109 -2.98 10.81 -1.95
N GLN A 110 -4.13 10.27 -2.32
CA GLN A 110 -4.25 8.93 -2.92
C GLN A 110 -3.54 8.87 -4.28
N LEU A 111 -3.72 9.88 -5.13
CA LEU A 111 -3.01 10.00 -6.41
C LEU A 111 -1.50 10.09 -6.21
N ARG A 112 -1.04 10.90 -5.25
CA ARG A 112 0.38 11.00 -4.89
C ARG A 112 0.92 9.66 -4.44
N ASP A 113 0.21 8.95 -3.57
CA ASP A 113 0.64 7.65 -3.09
C ASP A 113 0.67 6.62 -4.23
N ALA A 114 -0.31 6.61 -5.13
CA ALA A 114 -0.32 5.76 -6.32
C ALA A 114 0.83 6.07 -7.29
N TYR A 115 1.19 7.34 -7.43
CA TYR A 115 2.37 7.74 -8.20
C TYR A 115 3.67 7.27 -7.55
N VAL A 116 3.88 7.61 -6.28
CA VAL A 116 5.11 7.33 -5.52
C VAL A 116 5.33 5.83 -5.29
N HIS A 117 4.25 5.07 -5.11
CA HIS A 117 4.28 3.65 -4.79
C HIS A 117 3.82 2.75 -5.92
N GLY A 118 3.60 3.26 -7.13
CA GLY A 118 3.14 2.46 -8.27
C GLY A 118 3.62 3.01 -9.59
N LEU A 119 2.97 4.08 -10.10
CA LEU A 119 3.15 4.57 -11.46
C LEU A 119 4.61 4.90 -11.81
N ARG A 120 5.37 5.47 -10.86
CA ARG A 120 6.80 5.77 -11.07
C ARG A 120 7.63 4.53 -11.45
N TYR A 121 7.21 3.34 -11.03
CA TYR A 121 7.90 2.08 -11.31
C TYR A 121 7.37 1.36 -12.54
N ALA A 122 6.26 1.83 -13.14
CA ALA A 122 5.65 1.17 -14.29
C ALA A 122 6.63 0.99 -15.47
N PRO A 123 7.39 2.02 -15.91
CA PRO A 123 8.35 1.84 -17.02
C PRO A 123 9.38 0.75 -16.73
N TYR A 124 9.94 0.74 -15.51
CA TYR A 124 10.91 -0.27 -15.09
C TYR A 124 10.32 -1.67 -15.07
N SER A 125 9.11 -1.84 -14.53
CA SER A 125 8.43 -3.12 -14.44
C SER A 125 8.13 -3.71 -15.82
N PHE A 126 7.62 -2.90 -16.75
CA PHE A 126 7.34 -3.33 -18.12
C PHE A 126 8.62 -3.72 -18.87
N ILE A 127 9.68 -2.92 -18.76
CA ILE A 127 10.97 -3.23 -19.41
C ILE A 127 11.56 -4.51 -18.84
N SER A 128 11.51 -4.71 -17.53
CA SER A 128 12.06 -5.90 -16.86
C SER A 128 11.33 -7.16 -17.28
N ASP A 129 10.00 -7.11 -17.30
CA ASP A 129 9.16 -8.22 -17.74
C ASP A 129 9.33 -8.52 -19.24
N ALA A 130 9.49 -7.50 -20.09
CA ALA A 130 9.78 -7.69 -21.50
C ALA A 130 11.14 -8.35 -21.74
N ARG A 131 12.18 -7.94 -21.00
CA ARG A 131 13.52 -8.57 -21.05
C ARG A 131 13.48 -10.02 -20.58
N GLU A 132 12.79 -10.27 -19.48
CA GLU A 132 12.62 -11.63 -18.96
C GLU A 132 11.85 -12.50 -19.97
N SER A 133 10.79 -11.97 -20.55
CA SER A 133 10.01 -12.67 -21.57
C SER A 133 10.83 -13.02 -22.80
N TRP A 134 11.66 -12.09 -23.26
CA TRP A 134 12.59 -12.31 -24.35
C TRP A 134 13.60 -13.42 -24.04
N SER A 135 14.22 -13.35 -22.85
CA SER A 135 15.25 -14.32 -22.44
C SER A 135 14.70 -15.74 -22.25
N THR A 136 13.47 -15.87 -21.75
CA THR A 136 12.85 -17.15 -21.42
C THR A 136 11.97 -17.70 -22.55
N LYS A 137 11.75 -16.92 -23.62
CA LYS A 137 10.79 -17.18 -24.71
C LYS A 137 9.37 -17.47 -24.21
N ARG A 138 8.99 -16.93 -23.05
CA ARG A 138 7.67 -17.08 -22.43
C ARG A 138 7.14 -15.71 -22.04
N LEU A 139 5.82 -15.49 -22.12
CA LEU A 139 5.24 -14.23 -21.67
C LEU A 139 5.25 -14.17 -20.13
N VAL A 140 5.96 -13.19 -19.56
CA VAL A 140 6.08 -12.93 -18.13
C VAL A 140 5.57 -11.52 -17.85
N PHE A 141 4.62 -11.38 -16.91
CA PHE A 141 4.03 -10.09 -16.51
C PHE A 141 4.09 -9.86 -14.99
N LYS A 142 5.02 -10.51 -14.29
CA LYS A 142 5.07 -10.56 -12.83
C LYS A 142 5.21 -9.17 -12.20
N ARG A 143 6.15 -8.33 -12.68
CA ARG A 143 6.39 -7.01 -12.08
C ARG A 143 5.34 -6.00 -12.52
N SER A 144 4.90 -6.12 -13.77
CA SER A 144 3.91 -5.24 -14.38
C SER A 144 2.55 -5.39 -13.71
N SER A 145 2.10 -6.63 -13.48
CA SER A 145 0.83 -6.91 -12.78
C SER A 145 0.88 -6.42 -11.34
N LEU A 146 1.95 -6.71 -10.59
CA LEU A 146 2.14 -6.22 -9.23
C LEU A 146 2.17 -4.69 -9.15
N THR A 147 2.76 -4.03 -10.14
CA THR A 147 2.80 -2.56 -10.20
C THR A 147 1.40 -1.99 -10.43
N MET A 148 0.59 -2.60 -11.31
CA MET A 148 -0.77 -2.14 -11.56
C MET A 148 -1.70 -2.41 -10.37
N GLN A 149 -1.58 -3.58 -9.74
CA GLN A 149 -2.27 -3.84 -8.47
C GLN A 149 -1.90 -2.79 -7.43
N GLN A 150 -0.62 -2.44 -7.31
CA GLN A 150 -0.17 -1.45 -6.35
C GLN A 150 -0.71 -0.04 -6.62
N VAL A 151 -0.85 0.35 -7.90
CA VAL A 151 -1.52 1.60 -8.29
C VAL A 151 -2.97 1.58 -7.80
N LEU A 152 -3.71 0.49 -8.02
CA LEU A 152 -5.10 0.36 -7.57
C LEU A 152 -5.22 0.38 -6.04
N TYR A 153 -4.35 -0.33 -5.32
CA TYR A 153 -4.34 -0.36 -3.86
C TYR A 153 -4.10 1.02 -3.25
N CYS A 154 -3.23 1.81 -3.89
CA CYS A 154 -2.93 3.16 -3.42
C CYS A 154 -4.00 4.20 -3.82
N PHE A 155 -4.60 4.04 -4.99
CA PHE A 155 -5.60 4.98 -5.52
C PHE A 155 -7.00 4.73 -4.95
N LEU A 156 -7.39 3.46 -4.75
CA LEU A 156 -8.70 3.05 -4.25
C LEU A 156 -8.58 2.13 -3.01
N PRO A 157 -7.96 2.61 -1.92
CA PRO A 157 -7.68 1.80 -0.73
C PRO A 157 -8.94 1.33 0.01
N THR A 158 -10.08 2.00 -0.15
CA THR A 158 -11.36 1.59 0.46
C THR A 158 -12.03 0.43 -0.28
N LEU A 159 -11.77 0.27 -1.58
CA LEU A 159 -12.41 -0.75 -2.41
C LEU A 159 -11.59 -2.03 -2.50
N THR A 160 -10.26 -1.90 -2.47
CA THR A 160 -9.35 -3.02 -2.75
C THR A 160 -8.91 -3.78 -1.51
N GLY A 161 -9.01 -3.18 -0.31
CA GLY A 161 -8.49 -3.79 0.92
C GLY A 161 -6.96 -4.02 0.94
N GLY A 162 -6.26 -3.64 -0.13
CA GLY A 162 -4.83 -3.85 -0.30
C GLY A 162 -3.98 -2.80 0.42
N GLU A 163 -2.71 -3.15 0.62
CA GLU A 163 -1.72 -2.31 1.31
C GLU A 163 -1.02 -1.35 0.34
N CYS A 164 -0.77 -0.11 0.79
CA CYS A 164 -0.05 0.89 0.01
C CYS A 164 1.17 1.48 0.75
N PRO A 165 2.42 1.11 0.37
CA PRO A 165 2.79 0.00 -0.52
C PRO A 165 2.65 -1.37 0.17
N SER A 166 2.38 -2.42 -0.60
CA SER A 166 2.41 -3.81 -0.11
C SER A 166 3.85 -4.31 0.05
N TYR A 167 4.04 -5.26 0.97
CA TYR A 167 5.33 -5.93 1.18
C TYR A 167 5.85 -6.60 -0.12
N THR A 168 5.00 -7.33 -0.83
CA THR A 168 5.35 -8.00 -2.10
C THR A 168 5.84 -7.01 -3.15
N PHE A 169 5.16 -5.87 -3.30
CA PHE A 169 5.61 -4.83 -4.22
C PHE A 169 7.00 -4.27 -3.83
N MET A 170 7.23 -4.05 -2.53
CA MET A 170 8.54 -3.58 -2.06
C MET A 170 9.66 -4.58 -2.33
N ARG A 171 9.41 -5.89 -2.19
CA ARG A 171 10.40 -6.93 -2.46
C ARG A 171 10.64 -7.14 -3.94
N VAL A 172 9.57 -7.34 -4.71
CA VAL A 172 9.66 -7.82 -6.10
C VAL A 172 9.92 -6.68 -7.09
N VAL A 173 9.29 -5.52 -6.90
CA VAL A 173 9.39 -4.40 -7.84
C VAL A 173 10.46 -3.41 -7.40
N ARG A 174 10.46 -3.03 -6.11
CA ARG A 174 11.45 -2.07 -5.59
C ARG A 174 12.80 -2.71 -5.20
N GLY A 175 12.88 -4.04 -5.19
CA GLY A 175 14.11 -4.77 -4.86
C GLY A 175 14.62 -4.53 -3.42
N LYS A 176 13.76 -4.12 -2.49
CA LYS A 176 14.16 -3.90 -1.09
C LYS A 176 14.47 -5.23 -0.41
N SER A 177 15.44 -5.26 0.50
CA SER A 177 15.62 -6.39 1.43
C SER A 177 14.58 -6.36 2.57
N ASP A 178 14.46 -7.45 3.33
CA ASP A 178 13.58 -7.48 4.52
C ASP A 178 14.08 -6.50 5.59
N GLU A 179 15.40 -6.40 5.74
CA GLU A 179 16.07 -5.42 6.61
C GLU A 179 15.80 -3.99 6.15
N ASP A 180 15.80 -3.70 4.84
CA ASP A 180 15.48 -2.37 4.32
C ASP A 180 14.03 -1.98 4.58
N VAL A 181 13.11 -2.96 4.50
CA VAL A 181 11.71 -2.75 4.85
C VAL A 181 11.60 -2.44 6.35
N LEU A 182 12.19 -3.26 7.22
CA LEU A 182 12.18 -3.08 8.67
C LEU A 182 12.86 -1.78 9.12
N LYS A 183 14.01 -1.42 8.56
CA LYS A 183 14.70 -0.14 8.85
C LYS A 183 13.81 1.05 8.49
N SER A 184 13.04 0.95 7.40
CA SER A 184 12.11 2.01 6.98
C SER A 184 10.79 2.04 7.76
N CYS A 185 10.54 1.06 8.64
CA CYS A 185 9.26 0.84 9.29
C CYS A 185 8.77 2.03 10.12
N ALA A 186 9.67 2.63 10.87
CA ALA A 186 9.37 3.68 11.84
C ALA A 186 9.94 5.05 11.46
N ILE A 187 10.57 5.15 10.29
CA ILE A 187 11.16 6.41 9.83
C ILE A 187 10.06 7.23 9.18
N SER A 188 9.71 8.36 9.79
CA SER A 188 8.90 9.39 9.15
C SER A 188 9.74 10.19 8.14
N ASN A 189 9.11 10.78 7.13
CA ASN A 189 9.79 11.69 6.21
C ASN A 189 10.08 13.01 6.97
N SER A 190 11.35 13.41 7.08
CA SER A 190 11.72 14.64 7.80
C SER A 190 11.05 15.90 7.25
N LYS A 191 10.79 15.96 5.94
CA LYS A 191 10.03 17.06 5.31
C LYS A 191 8.56 17.10 5.73
N TYR A 192 8.02 15.96 6.17
CA TYR A 192 6.67 15.86 6.71
C TYR A 192 6.61 16.19 8.22
N ASN A 193 7.75 16.14 8.92
CA ASN A 193 7.86 16.44 10.35
C ASN A 193 8.20 17.92 10.66
N ASN A 194 8.77 18.65 9.69
CA ASN A 194 9.29 20.02 9.87
C ASN A 194 8.38 21.13 9.29
N LEU A 195 7.12 20.80 8.98
CA LEU A 195 6.05 21.74 8.62
C LEU A 195 4.97 21.69 9.69
#